data_AF-A0A1H8G6N4-F1
#
_entry.id   AF-A0A1H8G6N4-F1
#
_cell.length_a   1.000
_cell.length_b   1.000
_cell.length_c   1.000
_cell.angle_alpha   90.00
_cell.angle_beta   90.00
_cell.angle_gamma   90.00
#
_symmetry.space_group_name_H-M   'P 1'
#
loop_
_entity.id
_entity.type
_entity.pdbx_description
1 polymer ?
#
loop_
_entity_poly.entity_id
_entity_poly.type
_entity_poly.pdbx_seq_one_letter_code
_entity_poly.pdbx_strand_id
1 'polypeptide(L)'
;MHDIPTSAQNNAYAKKYVYLLFYGALNDFLSPAERNTAVAHGFNRKTSVKDAIESHNVPHTEIDLIIVNGVSVDFNYYIQPGDNIHAHPLYSFTARQASHAQLVHLAPRIVDKPSFIIDVNLGRLARYLRLLGFDCIYCNHFDDTTIAEISSKTQRVILTRDRKLLQRKIIKHGYFVRAEVPKAQAKEVLTKFNLRPWLKPLTRCTCCNGELNIIEKQLIAHRLKPLTKKYYNTFLICPDCGQIYWQGSHSLRVKHLIKEFSRNPLADSQTAQLED
;
A
#
# COMPACT_ATOMS: atom_id res chain seq x y z
N MET A 1 48.26 -35.35 42.67
CA MET A 1 48.51 -35.74 41.27
C MET A 1 47.18 -36.22 40.73
N HIS A 2 46.44 -35.29 40.09
CA HIS A 2 46.24 -35.28 38.63
C HIS A 2 45.32 -36.46 38.24
N ASP A 3 44.06 -36.25 37.84
CA ASP A 3 43.67 -35.38 36.73
C ASP A 3 42.24 -34.82 36.85
N ILE A 4 42.13 -33.59 36.34
CA ILE A 4 40.89 -32.84 36.06
C ILE A 4 40.34 -33.37 34.73
N PRO A 5 39.05 -33.73 34.60
CA PRO A 5 38.47 -33.97 33.29
C PRO A 5 38.33 -32.64 32.55
N THR A 6 39.10 -32.54 31.48
CA THR A 6 39.21 -31.45 30.53
C THR A 6 37.85 -30.95 30.07
N SER A 7 37.64 -29.65 30.29
CA SER A 7 36.60 -28.84 29.71
C SER A 7 36.69 -28.79 28.17
N ALA A 8 35.51 -28.64 27.55
CA ALA A 8 35.27 -27.89 26.33
C ALA A 8 35.75 -28.50 25.00
N GLN A 9 34.90 -29.35 24.44
CA GLN A 9 34.70 -29.43 22.98
C GLN A 9 33.21 -29.35 22.66
N ASN A 10 32.67 -28.12 22.67
CA ASN A 10 31.43 -27.78 21.95
C ASN A 10 31.26 -26.26 21.91
N ASN A 11 32.01 -25.58 21.03
CA ASN A 11 31.73 -24.18 20.72
C ASN A 11 32.17 -23.82 19.30
N ALA A 12 31.51 -24.40 18.29
CA ALA A 12 31.82 -24.14 16.88
C ALA A 12 30.84 -23.16 16.18
N TYR A 13 29.84 -22.63 16.87
CA TYR A 13 28.99 -21.55 16.33
C TYR A 13 28.61 -20.57 17.42
N ALA A 14 29.48 -19.58 17.68
CA ALA A 14 29.06 -18.39 18.42
C ALA A 14 27.85 -17.80 17.69
N LYS A 15 26.70 -17.77 18.38
CA LYS A 15 25.44 -17.32 17.79
C LYS A 15 25.60 -15.84 17.41
N LYS A 16 25.61 -15.55 16.11
CA LYS A 16 25.79 -14.21 15.57
C LYS A 16 24.44 -13.49 15.63
N TYR A 17 24.46 -12.25 16.10
CA TYR A 17 23.26 -11.43 16.24
C TYR A 17 23.44 -10.07 15.59
N VAL A 18 22.32 -9.50 15.15
CA VAL A 18 22.16 -8.08 14.83
C VAL A 18 21.01 -7.51 15.66
N TYR A 19 20.93 -6.19 15.76
CA TYR A 19 19.84 -5.50 16.45
C TYR A 19 19.01 -4.73 15.42
N LEU A 20 17.72 -5.07 15.31
CA LEU A 20 16.78 -4.44 14.40
C LEU A 20 15.85 -3.49 15.15
N LEU A 21 15.77 -2.23 14.71
CA LEU A 21 14.81 -1.26 15.23
C LEU A 21 13.91 -0.78 14.08
N PHE A 22 12.60 -0.94 14.28
CA PHE A 22 11.58 -0.58 13.30
C PHE A 22 10.85 0.70 13.71
N TYR A 23 10.69 1.62 12.76
CA TYR A 23 10.08 2.92 13.04
C TYR A 23 8.64 3.04 12.52
N GLY A 24 7.86 3.86 13.21
CA GLY A 24 6.51 4.26 12.78
C GLY A 24 5.62 3.08 12.41
N ALA A 25 5.00 3.16 11.24
CA ALA A 25 4.01 2.20 10.74
C ALA A 25 4.58 0.80 10.41
N LEU A 26 5.90 0.59 10.55
CA LEU A 26 6.48 -0.76 10.47
C LEU A 26 6.20 -1.59 11.74
N ASN A 27 5.96 -0.93 12.88
CA ASN A 27 5.63 -1.61 14.13
C ASN A 27 4.28 -2.35 14.08
N ASP A 28 3.41 -2.01 13.13
CA ASP A 28 2.13 -2.70 12.91
C ASP A 28 2.33 -4.17 12.48
N PHE A 29 3.51 -4.50 11.94
CA PHE A 29 3.85 -5.85 11.50
C PHE A 29 4.40 -6.75 12.61
N LEU A 30 4.97 -6.15 13.66
CA LEU A 30 5.67 -6.84 14.73
C LEU A 30 4.73 -7.39 15.80
N SER A 31 5.20 -8.41 16.53
CA SER A 31 4.53 -8.89 17.73
C SER A 31 4.53 -7.78 18.81
N PRO A 32 3.55 -7.74 19.72
CA PRO A 32 3.47 -6.68 20.73
C PRO A 32 4.75 -6.46 21.54
N ALA A 33 5.51 -7.53 21.82
CA ALA A 33 6.75 -7.48 22.60
C ALA A 33 7.94 -6.85 21.83
N GLU A 34 7.88 -6.84 20.50
CA GLU A 34 8.97 -6.34 19.63
C GLU A 34 8.77 -4.88 19.22
N ARG A 35 7.57 -4.32 19.43
CA ARG A 35 7.23 -2.97 18.97
C ARG A 35 8.03 -1.89 19.69
N ASN A 36 8.54 -0.93 18.93
CA ASN A 36 9.29 0.23 19.42
C ASN A 36 10.51 -0.12 20.28
N THR A 37 11.07 -1.32 20.10
CA THR A 37 12.27 -1.78 20.81
C THR A 37 13.26 -2.39 19.83
N ALA A 38 14.53 -2.45 20.21
CA ALA A 38 15.55 -3.12 19.42
C ALA A 38 15.42 -4.64 19.59
N VAL A 39 15.20 -5.35 18.50
CA VAL A 39 15.01 -6.81 18.47
C VAL A 39 16.32 -7.49 18.10
N ALA A 40 16.78 -8.42 18.94
CA ALA A 40 17.94 -9.24 18.62
C ALA A 40 17.58 -10.32 17.59
N HIS A 41 18.17 -10.27 16.40
CA HIS A 41 17.96 -11.24 15.33
C HIS A 41 19.20 -12.13 15.18
N GLY A 42 19.03 -13.43 15.45
CA GLY A 42 20.09 -14.41 15.32
C GLY A 42 20.20 -14.96 13.91
N PHE A 43 21.42 -15.09 13.38
CA PHE A 43 21.68 -15.65 12.05
C PHE A 43 22.90 -16.59 12.04
N ASN A 44 22.87 -17.59 11.17
CA ASN A 44 23.92 -18.63 11.07
C ASN A 44 24.47 -18.83 9.65
N ARG A 45 23.95 -18.10 8.66
CA ARG A 45 24.35 -18.15 7.26
C ARG A 45 24.47 -16.73 6.69
N LYS A 46 24.95 -16.62 5.46
CA LYS A 46 24.94 -15.35 4.72
C LYS A 46 23.48 -14.92 4.52
N THR A 47 23.09 -13.81 5.15
CA THR A 47 21.72 -13.30 5.19
C THR A 47 21.72 -11.85 4.73
N SER A 48 20.82 -11.50 3.81
CA SER A 48 20.64 -10.09 3.43
C SER A 48 19.84 -9.33 4.50
N VAL A 49 20.02 -8.02 4.58
CA VAL A 49 19.21 -7.17 5.47
C VAL A 49 17.72 -7.28 5.17
N LYS A 50 17.37 -7.49 3.88
CA LYS A 50 16.00 -7.77 3.46
C LYS A 50 15.47 -9.05 4.12
N ASP A 51 16.19 -10.17 3.99
CA ASP A 51 15.73 -11.46 4.55
C ASP A 51 15.59 -11.37 6.09
N ALA A 52 16.51 -10.68 6.76
CA ALA A 52 16.44 -10.45 8.20
C ALA A 52 15.18 -9.66 8.58
N ILE A 53 14.90 -8.56 7.88
CA ILE A 53 13.71 -7.74 8.14
C ILE A 53 12.40 -8.51 7.84
N GLU A 54 12.33 -9.23 6.71
CA GLU A 54 11.15 -9.98 6.32
C GLU A 54 10.84 -11.15 7.27
N SER A 55 11.86 -11.68 7.96
CA SER A 55 11.68 -12.70 9.01
C SER A 55 10.86 -12.18 10.22
N HIS A 56 10.82 -10.87 10.43
CA HIS A 56 9.95 -10.21 11.42
C HIS A 56 8.59 -9.78 10.84
N ASN A 57 8.19 -10.35 9.69
CA ASN A 57 6.92 -10.10 8.99
C ASN A 57 6.75 -8.68 8.43
N VAL A 58 7.81 -7.88 8.36
CA VAL A 58 7.80 -6.54 7.75
C VAL A 58 8.05 -6.69 6.25
N PRO A 59 7.09 -6.34 5.37
CA PRO A 59 7.31 -6.44 3.93
C PRO A 59 8.30 -5.38 3.45
N HIS A 60 9.23 -5.76 2.56
CA HIS A 60 10.20 -4.82 2.00
C HIS A 60 9.54 -3.63 1.27
N THR A 61 8.34 -3.81 0.72
CA THR A 61 7.58 -2.73 0.04
C THR A 61 7.12 -1.62 0.97
N GLU A 62 7.11 -1.83 2.29
CA GLU A 62 6.75 -0.81 3.27
C GLU A 62 7.95 0.03 3.73
N ILE A 63 9.17 -0.35 3.33
CA ILE A 63 10.43 0.24 3.78
C ILE A 63 10.93 1.25 2.75
N ASP A 64 11.34 2.42 3.24
CA ASP A 64 11.94 3.47 2.43
C ASP A 64 13.43 3.63 2.70
N LEU A 65 13.87 3.51 3.96
CA LEU A 65 15.28 3.65 4.32
C LEU A 65 15.71 2.52 5.26
N ILE A 66 16.93 2.04 5.04
CA ILE A 66 17.64 1.14 5.95
C ILE A 66 18.97 1.81 6.31
N ILE A 67 19.17 2.03 7.61
CA ILE A 67 20.42 2.59 8.14
C ILE A 67 21.12 1.51 8.97
N VAL A 68 22.33 1.14 8.58
CA VAL A 68 23.19 0.19 9.30
C VAL A 68 24.36 0.96 9.89
N ASN A 69 24.47 0.99 11.23
CA ASN A 69 25.53 1.69 11.95
C ASN A 69 25.74 3.15 11.48
N GLY A 70 24.65 3.85 11.17
CA GLY A 70 24.67 5.24 10.68
C GLY A 70 24.82 5.40 9.16
N VAL A 71 24.99 4.32 8.40
CA VAL A 71 25.16 4.35 6.94
C VAL A 71 23.90 3.86 6.24
N SER A 72 23.42 4.61 5.23
CA SER A 72 22.28 4.18 4.41
C SER A 72 22.69 3.06 3.45
N VAL A 73 21.91 1.98 3.40
CA VAL A 73 22.19 0.80 2.55
C VAL A 73 20.96 0.37 1.75
N ASP A 74 21.16 -0.49 0.75
CA ASP A 74 20.08 -1.12 -0.01
C ASP A 74 19.67 -2.50 0.58
N PHE A 75 18.69 -3.16 -0.06
CA PHE A 75 18.22 -4.49 0.35
C PHE A 75 19.26 -5.62 0.18
N ASN A 76 20.33 -5.39 -0.59
CA ASN A 76 21.35 -6.40 -0.89
C ASN A 76 22.50 -6.41 0.13
N TYR A 77 22.51 -5.48 1.09
CA TYR A 77 23.48 -5.46 2.17
C TYR A 77 23.47 -6.79 2.94
N TYR A 78 24.64 -7.38 3.16
CA TYR A 78 24.80 -8.60 3.94
C TYR A 78 25.16 -8.26 5.38
N ILE A 79 24.30 -8.68 6.32
CA ILE A 79 24.43 -8.33 7.73
C ILE A 79 25.71 -8.92 8.36
N GLN A 80 26.35 -8.13 9.22
CA GLN A 80 27.52 -8.49 10.01
C GLN A 80 27.16 -8.64 11.49
N PRO A 81 27.86 -9.50 12.25
CA PRO A 81 27.62 -9.64 13.68
C PRO A 81 27.80 -8.29 14.41
N GLY A 82 26.80 -7.90 15.20
CA GLY A 82 26.79 -6.66 15.97
C GLY A 82 26.19 -5.45 15.24
N ASP A 83 25.71 -5.59 14.00
CA ASP A 83 25.07 -4.49 13.28
C ASP A 83 23.85 -3.94 14.04
N ASN A 84 23.77 -2.61 14.10
CA ASN A 84 22.59 -1.87 14.51
C ASN A 84 21.85 -1.40 13.26
N ILE A 85 20.68 -1.99 13.01
CA ILE A 85 19.92 -1.84 11.77
C ILE A 85 18.61 -1.11 12.08
N HIS A 86 18.42 0.04 11.45
CA HIS A 86 17.24 0.88 11.60
C HIS A 86 16.43 0.86 10.31
N ALA A 87 15.19 0.36 10.36
CA ALA A 87 14.29 0.31 9.21
C ALA A 87 13.21 1.38 9.35
N HIS A 88 13.09 2.24 8.33
CA HIS A 88 12.13 3.35 8.31
C HIS A 88 11.09 3.20 7.20
N PRO A 89 9.81 3.50 7.47
CA PRO A 89 8.76 3.46 6.46
C PRO A 89 8.82 4.67 5.52
N LEU A 90 8.16 4.55 4.37
CA LEU A 90 7.86 5.69 3.50
C LEU A 90 7.26 6.86 4.30
N TYR A 91 7.78 8.06 4.04
CA TYR A 91 7.35 9.32 4.66
C TYR A 91 7.69 9.47 6.16
N SER A 92 8.68 8.72 6.66
CA SER A 92 9.34 9.01 7.94
C SER A 92 9.98 10.41 7.90
N PHE A 93 9.33 11.38 8.54
CA PHE A 93 9.66 12.82 8.54
C PHE A 93 11.08 13.18 9.03
N THR A 94 11.86 12.19 9.50
CA THR A 94 13.21 12.35 10.06
C THR A 94 14.34 12.43 9.02
N ALA A 95 14.07 12.28 7.72
CA ALA A 95 15.11 12.44 6.69
C ALA A 95 15.55 13.91 6.48
N ARG A 96 14.85 14.92 7.03
CA ARG A 96 15.25 16.33 6.93
C ARG A 96 16.45 16.70 7.81
N GLN A 97 16.89 15.84 8.74
CA GLN A 97 18.08 16.08 9.57
C GLN A 97 19.36 15.39 9.07
N ALA A 98 19.28 14.54 8.05
CA ALA A 98 20.47 13.97 7.42
C ALA A 98 20.98 14.89 6.30
N SER A 99 21.30 16.15 6.63
CA SER A 99 21.69 17.17 5.63
C SER A 99 23.05 16.94 4.96
N HIS A 100 23.75 15.82 5.21
CA HIS A 100 25.10 15.57 4.68
C HIS A 100 25.39 14.14 4.20
N ALA A 101 24.44 13.18 4.28
CA ALA A 101 24.65 11.81 3.82
C ALA A 101 23.73 11.47 2.62
N GLN A 102 24.28 10.88 1.55
CA GLN A 102 23.47 10.38 0.42
C GLN A 102 22.57 9.24 0.92
N LEU A 103 21.27 9.51 1.06
CA LEU A 103 20.29 8.51 1.47
C LEU A 103 19.87 7.65 0.27
N VAL A 104 19.86 6.33 0.46
CA VAL A 104 19.38 5.36 -0.53
C VAL A 104 17.90 5.10 -0.26
N HIS A 105 17.02 5.80 -0.99
CA HIS A 105 15.58 5.55 -0.94
C HIS A 105 15.22 4.25 -1.67
N LEU A 106 14.67 3.30 -0.93
CA LEU A 106 14.29 1.96 -1.38
C LEU A 106 12.88 1.93 -1.96
N ALA A 107 12.03 2.85 -1.52
CA ALA A 107 10.69 3.02 -2.04
C ALA A 107 10.74 3.55 -3.48
N PRO A 108 10.21 2.82 -4.47
CA PRO A 108 10.20 3.33 -5.83
C PRO A 108 9.30 4.56 -5.94
N ARG A 109 9.85 5.63 -6.53
CA ARG A 109 9.14 6.91 -6.71
C ARG A 109 7.96 6.74 -7.65
N ILE A 110 6.79 7.20 -7.22
CA ILE A 110 5.61 7.31 -8.07
C ILE A 110 5.66 8.71 -8.71
N VAL A 111 5.97 8.77 -10.00
CA VAL A 111 6.16 10.03 -10.75
C VAL A 111 4.84 10.57 -11.31
N ASP A 112 3.92 9.68 -11.66
CA ASP A 112 2.64 10.00 -12.31
C ASP A 112 1.43 9.59 -11.45
N LYS A 113 0.21 9.80 -11.97
CA LYS A 113 -1.02 9.28 -11.35
C LYS A 113 -0.88 7.77 -11.11
N PRO A 114 -0.90 7.30 -9.85
CA PRO A 114 -0.78 5.88 -9.58
C PRO A 114 -1.99 5.11 -10.13
N SER A 115 -1.71 3.94 -10.66
CA SER A 115 -2.69 2.93 -11.02
C SER A 115 -2.54 1.74 -10.09
N PHE A 116 -3.65 1.05 -9.82
CA PHE A 116 -3.71 0.05 -8.76
C PHE A 116 -4.09 -1.32 -9.30
N ILE A 117 -3.62 -2.34 -8.61
CA ILE A 117 -4.21 -3.67 -8.62
C ILE A 117 -4.56 -4.03 -7.18
N ILE A 118 -5.77 -4.56 -6.99
CA ILE A 118 -6.36 -4.72 -5.67
C ILE A 118 -6.60 -6.20 -5.41
N ASP A 119 -6.16 -6.63 -4.23
CA ASP A 119 -6.38 -7.97 -3.70
C ASP A 119 -7.88 -8.32 -3.61
N VAL A 120 -8.21 -9.61 -3.75
CA VAL A 120 -9.58 -10.14 -3.80
C VAL A 120 -10.39 -9.80 -2.55
N ASN A 121 -9.73 -9.66 -1.40
CA ASN A 121 -10.36 -9.29 -0.12
C ASN A 121 -10.71 -7.79 0.00
N LEU A 122 -10.29 -6.96 -0.97
CA LEU A 122 -10.47 -5.50 -0.97
C LEU A 122 -11.44 -5.02 -2.08
N GLY A 123 -12.36 -5.87 -2.55
CA GLY A 123 -13.27 -5.53 -3.66
C GLY A 123 -14.12 -4.27 -3.46
N ARG A 124 -14.54 -3.95 -2.22
CA ARG A 124 -15.27 -2.70 -1.94
C ARG A 124 -14.37 -1.46 -2.08
N LEU A 125 -13.09 -1.56 -1.69
CA LEU A 125 -12.11 -0.51 -1.93
C LEU A 125 -11.93 -0.29 -3.44
N ALA A 126 -11.83 -1.36 -4.23
CA ALA A 126 -11.76 -1.25 -5.69
C ALA A 126 -12.92 -0.45 -6.29
N ARG A 127 -14.15 -0.72 -5.82
CA ARG A 127 -15.34 0.02 -6.26
C ARG A 127 -15.26 1.51 -5.90
N TYR A 128 -14.76 1.86 -4.71
CA TYR A 128 -14.61 3.26 -4.30
C TYR A 128 -13.53 3.99 -5.10
N LEU A 129 -12.37 3.37 -5.31
CA LEU A 129 -11.31 4.00 -6.10
C LEU A 129 -11.73 4.21 -7.57
N ARG A 130 -12.41 3.23 -8.17
CA ARG A 130 -13.01 3.38 -9.52
C ARG A 130 -14.07 4.48 -9.56
N LEU A 131 -14.94 4.56 -8.55
CA LEU A 131 -15.94 5.63 -8.44
C LEU A 131 -15.29 7.02 -8.44
N LEU A 132 -14.14 7.14 -7.79
CA LEU A 132 -13.35 8.37 -7.70
C LEU A 132 -12.49 8.66 -8.95
N GLY A 133 -12.52 7.76 -9.94
CA GLY A 133 -11.81 7.93 -11.21
C GLY A 133 -10.37 7.43 -11.22
N PHE A 134 -10.02 6.51 -10.31
CA PHE A 134 -8.72 5.84 -10.34
C PHE A 134 -8.79 4.56 -11.14
N ASP A 135 -7.71 4.30 -11.89
CA ASP A 135 -7.53 3.05 -12.61
C ASP A 135 -7.17 1.95 -11.60
N CYS A 136 -8.09 1.00 -11.40
CA CYS A 136 -7.95 -0.08 -10.43
C CYS A 136 -8.36 -1.42 -11.07
N ILE A 137 -7.38 -2.29 -11.28
CA ILE A 137 -7.63 -3.67 -11.67
C ILE A 137 -8.06 -4.47 -10.43
N TYR A 138 -9.09 -5.29 -10.59
CA TYR A 138 -9.62 -6.18 -9.56
C TYR A 138 -10.44 -7.27 -10.24
N CYS A 139 -10.22 -8.52 -9.84
CA CYS A 139 -11.02 -9.68 -10.24
C CYS A 139 -11.05 -10.68 -9.07
N ASN A 140 -12.22 -11.26 -8.78
CA ASN A 140 -12.41 -12.20 -7.67
C ASN A 140 -11.59 -13.50 -7.81
N HIS A 141 -11.12 -13.82 -9.02
CA HIS A 141 -10.45 -15.09 -9.33
C HIS A 141 -8.94 -14.95 -9.49
N PHE A 142 -8.37 -13.78 -9.19
CA PHE A 142 -6.92 -13.63 -9.23
C PHE A 142 -6.29 -14.29 -8.00
N ASP A 143 -5.24 -15.06 -8.23
CA ASP A 143 -4.34 -15.53 -7.20
C ASP A 143 -3.19 -14.54 -7.00
N ASP A 144 -2.44 -14.73 -5.91
CA ASP A 144 -1.29 -13.89 -5.57
C ASP A 144 -0.23 -13.82 -6.68
N THR A 145 -0.04 -14.93 -7.42
CA THR A 145 0.92 -15.00 -8.51
C THR A 145 0.48 -14.08 -9.65
N THR A 146 -0.78 -14.16 -10.06
CA THR A 146 -1.38 -13.30 -11.10
C THR A 146 -1.32 -11.82 -10.69
N ILE A 147 -1.65 -11.50 -9.44
CA ILE A 147 -1.58 -10.12 -8.92
C ILE A 147 -0.15 -9.58 -9.00
N ALA A 148 0.83 -10.35 -8.53
CA ALA A 148 2.23 -9.96 -8.54
C ALA A 148 2.77 -9.76 -9.98
N GLU A 149 2.40 -10.63 -10.91
CA GLU A 149 2.78 -10.51 -12.32
C GLU A 149 2.18 -9.28 -12.99
N ILE A 150 0.87 -9.04 -12.83
CA ILE A 150 0.21 -7.86 -13.41
C ILE A 150 0.84 -6.59 -12.84
N SER A 151 1.03 -6.52 -11.52
CA SER A 151 1.68 -5.38 -10.86
C SER A 151 3.06 -5.09 -11.47
N SER A 152 3.91 -6.12 -11.58
CA SER A 152 5.25 -5.96 -12.13
C SER A 152 5.25 -5.56 -13.60
N LYS A 153 4.38 -6.17 -14.43
CA LYS A 153 4.32 -5.89 -15.88
C LYS A 153 3.77 -4.49 -16.17
N THR A 154 2.82 -4.02 -15.36
CA THR A 154 2.10 -2.76 -15.60
C THR A 154 2.49 -1.62 -14.66
N GLN A 155 3.49 -1.85 -13.79
CA GLN A 155 3.94 -0.91 -12.76
C GLN A 155 2.81 -0.40 -11.85
N ARG A 156 1.82 -1.26 -11.57
CA ARG A 156 0.67 -0.95 -10.69
C ARG A 156 1.04 -1.16 -9.23
N VAL A 157 0.55 -0.26 -8.38
CA VAL A 157 0.65 -0.41 -6.93
C VAL A 157 -0.32 -1.50 -6.47
N ILE A 158 0.20 -2.52 -5.79
CA ILE A 158 -0.64 -3.52 -5.12
C ILE A 158 -1.23 -2.92 -3.85
N LEU A 159 -2.55 -3.01 -3.70
CA LEU A 159 -3.23 -2.78 -2.42
C LEU A 159 -3.71 -4.12 -1.87
N THR A 160 -3.22 -4.49 -0.70
CA THR A 160 -3.52 -5.79 -0.07
C THR A 160 -3.49 -5.68 1.45
N ARG A 161 -4.08 -6.66 2.13
CA ARG A 161 -3.88 -6.91 3.57
C ARG A 161 -3.09 -8.20 3.81
N ASP A 162 -2.50 -8.80 2.77
CA ASP A 162 -1.63 -9.95 2.86
C ASP A 162 -0.15 -9.52 2.80
N ARG A 163 0.57 -9.79 3.88
CA ARG A 163 1.99 -9.50 4.03
C ARG A 163 2.84 -10.41 3.13
N LYS A 164 2.45 -11.68 2.97
CA LYS A 164 3.18 -12.67 2.17
C LYS A 164 3.17 -12.29 0.71
N LEU A 165 2.04 -11.76 0.22
CA LEU A 165 1.96 -11.19 -1.12
C LEU A 165 3.03 -10.10 -1.27
N LEU A 166 3.05 -9.10 -0.38
CA LEU A 166 4.00 -7.97 -0.44
C LEU A 166 5.48 -8.37 -0.28
N GLN A 167 5.79 -9.52 0.33
CA GLN A 167 7.16 -10.03 0.46
C GLN A 167 7.70 -10.66 -0.83
N ARG A 168 6.88 -10.88 -1.86
CA ARG A 168 7.34 -11.48 -3.13
C ARG A 168 8.34 -10.55 -3.82
N LYS A 169 9.53 -11.08 -4.14
CA LYS A 169 10.66 -10.33 -4.72
C LYS A 169 10.35 -9.55 -6.01
N ILE A 170 9.37 -10.00 -6.79
CA ILE A 170 8.97 -9.36 -8.05
C ILE A 170 8.20 -8.04 -7.83
N ILE A 171 7.65 -7.83 -6.63
CA ILE A 171 6.84 -6.67 -6.32
C ILE A 171 7.75 -5.49 -5.99
N LYS A 172 7.55 -4.40 -6.72
CA LYS A 172 8.22 -3.12 -6.47
C LYS A 172 7.31 -2.15 -5.72
N HIS A 173 6.05 -2.07 -6.15
CA HIS A 173 5.06 -1.14 -5.62
C HIS A 173 3.96 -1.90 -4.90
N GLY A 174 3.91 -1.75 -3.58
CA GLY A 174 2.88 -2.39 -2.77
C GLY A 174 2.60 -1.60 -1.51
N TYR A 175 1.37 -1.71 -1.02
CA TYR A 175 0.95 -1.08 0.22
C TYR A 175 0.00 -1.99 1.00
N PHE A 176 0.31 -2.16 2.27
CA PHE A 176 -0.51 -2.84 3.24
C PHE A 176 -1.60 -1.90 3.75
N VAL A 177 -2.85 -2.20 3.39
CA VAL A 177 -4.01 -1.43 3.81
C VAL A 177 -4.36 -1.79 5.26
N ARG A 178 -4.15 -0.86 6.18
CA ARG A 178 -4.30 -1.08 7.62
C ARG A 178 -5.76 -1.08 8.04
N ALA A 179 -6.57 -0.20 7.45
CA ALA A 179 -7.98 -0.09 7.77
C ALA A 179 -8.77 -1.35 7.38
N GLU A 180 -9.73 -1.71 8.22
CA GLU A 180 -10.60 -2.86 7.99
C GLU A 180 -11.90 -2.47 7.29
N VAL A 181 -12.38 -1.26 7.60
CA VAL A 181 -13.66 -0.76 7.08
C VAL A 181 -13.45 -0.17 5.68
N PRO A 182 -14.21 -0.59 4.65
CA PRO A 182 -13.98 -0.18 3.25
C PRO A 182 -13.90 1.32 3.00
N LYS A 183 -14.69 2.12 3.72
CA LYS A 183 -14.61 3.58 3.60
C LYS A 183 -13.31 4.14 4.21
N ALA A 184 -12.88 3.59 5.34
CA ALA A 184 -11.63 3.97 5.98
C ALA A 184 -10.44 3.56 5.10
N GLN A 185 -10.50 2.39 4.46
CA GLN A 185 -9.52 1.96 3.46
C GLN A 185 -9.36 2.96 2.31
N ALA A 186 -10.48 3.44 1.76
CA ALA A 186 -10.44 4.44 0.70
C ALA A 186 -9.80 5.75 1.19
N LYS A 187 -10.18 6.23 2.39
CA LYS A 187 -9.57 7.44 2.99
C LYS A 187 -8.07 7.28 3.24
N GLU A 188 -7.66 6.11 3.75
CA GLU A 188 -6.26 5.77 3.99
C GLU A 188 -5.47 5.83 2.68
N VAL A 189 -5.92 5.16 1.62
CA VAL A 189 -5.26 5.15 0.31
C VAL A 189 -5.20 6.55 -0.31
N LEU A 190 -6.30 7.31 -0.24
CA LEU A 190 -6.34 8.69 -0.74
C LEU A 190 -5.32 9.60 -0.05
N THR A 191 -5.11 9.42 1.25
CA THR A 191 -4.13 10.18 2.03
C THR A 191 -2.72 9.66 1.76
N LYS A 192 -2.49 8.35 1.83
CA LYS A 192 -1.17 7.72 1.68
C LYS A 192 -0.51 8.08 0.35
N PHE A 193 -1.27 8.09 -0.73
CA PHE A 193 -0.76 8.37 -2.08
C PHE A 193 -1.08 9.79 -2.56
N ASN A 194 -1.57 10.67 -1.68
CA ASN A 194 -1.97 12.04 -2.01
C ASN A 194 -2.83 12.12 -3.30
N LEU A 195 -3.89 11.31 -3.36
CA LEU A 195 -4.65 11.11 -4.59
C LEU A 195 -5.69 12.20 -4.85
N ARG A 196 -6.02 13.02 -3.85
CA ARG A 196 -7.09 14.02 -3.92
C ARG A 196 -6.96 15.01 -5.09
N PRO A 197 -5.76 15.49 -5.46
CA PRO A 197 -5.58 16.34 -6.65
C PRO A 197 -5.96 15.66 -7.97
N TRP A 198 -6.01 14.33 -8.02
CA TRP A 198 -6.23 13.53 -9.23
C TRP A 198 -7.64 12.95 -9.36
N LEU A 199 -8.55 13.36 -8.45
CA LEU A 199 -9.93 12.92 -8.44
C LEU A 199 -10.62 13.31 -9.74
N LYS A 200 -11.19 12.31 -10.42
CA LYS A 200 -12.04 12.49 -11.60
C LYS A 200 -13.27 11.60 -11.45
N PRO A 201 -14.17 11.89 -10.50
CA PRO A 201 -15.26 10.98 -10.16
C PRO A 201 -16.15 10.70 -11.37
N LEU A 202 -16.75 9.52 -11.38
CA LEU A 202 -17.69 9.10 -12.43
C LEU A 202 -17.09 9.03 -13.86
N THR A 203 -15.77 8.86 -13.97
CA THR A 203 -15.08 8.62 -15.26
C THR A 203 -14.78 7.15 -15.52
N ARG A 204 -14.87 6.29 -14.49
CA ARG A 204 -14.62 4.84 -14.60
C ARG A 204 -15.77 4.01 -14.09
N CYS A 205 -15.95 2.85 -14.73
CA CYS A 205 -16.95 1.87 -14.38
C CYS A 205 -16.59 1.23 -13.04
N THR A 206 -17.47 1.41 -12.04
CA THR A 206 -17.27 0.79 -10.72
C THR A 206 -17.26 -0.74 -10.77
N CYS A 207 -17.87 -1.35 -11.80
CA CYS A 207 -17.92 -2.79 -12.00
C CYS A 207 -16.64 -3.36 -12.62
N CYS A 208 -16.20 -2.84 -13.77
CA CYS A 208 -15.11 -3.45 -14.55
C CYS A 208 -13.87 -2.57 -14.75
N ASN A 209 -13.82 -1.34 -14.21
CA ASN A 209 -12.75 -0.34 -14.39
C ASN A 209 -12.72 0.40 -15.75
N GLY A 210 -13.51 -0.02 -16.74
CA GLY A 210 -13.58 0.62 -18.06
C GLY A 210 -13.95 2.11 -18.03
N GLU A 211 -13.53 2.87 -19.03
CA GLU A 211 -13.83 4.30 -19.11
C GLU A 211 -15.30 4.54 -19.48
N LEU A 212 -15.92 5.53 -18.83
CA LEU A 212 -17.34 5.83 -19.02
C LEU A 212 -17.52 6.89 -20.08
N ASN A 213 -18.44 6.60 -21.01
CA ASN A 213 -18.82 7.53 -22.08
C ASN A 213 -20.22 8.05 -21.85
N ILE A 214 -20.45 9.31 -22.22
CA ILE A 214 -21.81 9.86 -22.32
C ILE A 214 -22.52 9.13 -23.46
N ILE A 215 -23.77 8.73 -23.23
CA ILE A 215 -24.60 8.10 -24.25
C ILE A 215 -25.98 8.74 -24.31
N GLU A 216 -26.48 8.87 -25.53
CA GLU A 216 -27.82 9.37 -25.79
C GLU A 216 -28.88 8.38 -25.31
N LYS A 217 -29.90 8.91 -24.64
CA LYS A 217 -31.01 8.13 -24.08
C LYS A 217 -31.72 7.25 -25.12
N GLN A 218 -31.82 7.72 -26.36
CA GLN A 218 -32.52 7.03 -27.45
C GLN A 218 -31.85 5.68 -27.77
N LEU A 219 -30.52 5.64 -27.81
CA LEU A 219 -29.74 4.44 -28.10
C LEU A 219 -29.90 3.35 -27.04
N ILE A 220 -30.15 3.74 -25.79
CA ILE A 220 -30.31 2.80 -24.66
C ILE A 220 -31.74 2.68 -24.16
N ALA A 221 -32.72 3.34 -24.80
CA ALA A 221 -34.09 3.45 -24.31
C ALA A 221 -34.76 2.09 -24.07
N HIS A 222 -34.38 1.08 -24.85
CA HIS A 222 -34.86 -0.30 -24.75
C HIS A 222 -34.33 -1.04 -23.50
N ARG A 223 -33.24 -0.57 -22.89
CA ARG A 223 -32.62 -1.14 -21.67
C ARG A 223 -33.06 -0.43 -20.39
N LEU A 224 -33.75 0.71 -20.51
CA LEU A 224 -34.15 1.53 -19.37
C LEU A 224 -35.51 1.11 -18.82
N LYS A 225 -35.62 1.02 -17.49
CA LYS A 225 -36.91 0.85 -16.81
C LYS A 225 -37.83 2.05 -17.09
N PRO A 226 -39.18 1.88 -17.08
CA PRO A 226 -40.12 2.94 -17.46
C PRO A 226 -39.93 4.27 -16.70
N LEU A 227 -39.78 4.22 -15.37
CA LEU A 227 -39.55 5.43 -14.56
C LEU A 227 -38.19 6.07 -14.86
N THR A 228 -37.15 5.27 -15.08
CA THR A 228 -35.82 5.80 -15.47
C THR A 228 -35.90 6.51 -16.81
N LYS A 229 -36.60 5.90 -17.78
CA LYS A 229 -36.87 6.48 -19.10
C LYS A 229 -37.75 7.72 -19.02
N LYS A 230 -38.62 7.86 -18.02
CA LYS A 230 -39.47 9.06 -17.86
C LYS A 230 -38.69 10.24 -17.25
N TYR A 231 -37.93 10.00 -16.17
CA TYR A 231 -37.42 11.08 -15.32
C TYR A 231 -35.97 11.50 -15.56
N TYR A 232 -35.17 10.73 -16.31
CA TYR A 232 -33.74 11.04 -16.49
C TYR A 232 -33.35 11.14 -17.97
N ASN A 233 -32.41 12.04 -18.26
CA ASN A 233 -31.95 12.34 -19.63
C ASN A 233 -30.44 12.18 -19.82
N THR A 234 -29.64 12.24 -18.74
CA THR A 234 -28.18 12.09 -18.81
C THR A 234 -27.77 10.69 -18.38
N PHE A 235 -27.07 9.97 -19.25
CA PHE A 235 -26.61 8.61 -19.02
C PHE A 235 -25.12 8.47 -19.36
N LEU A 236 -24.45 7.64 -18.57
CA LEU A 236 -23.11 7.14 -18.88
C LEU A 236 -23.21 5.64 -19.16
N ILE A 237 -22.40 5.14 -20.08
CA ILE A 237 -22.26 3.71 -20.35
C ILE A 237 -20.79 3.31 -20.32
N CYS A 238 -20.52 2.13 -19.81
CA CYS A 238 -19.23 1.48 -20.00
C CYS A 238 -19.28 0.64 -21.29
N PRO A 239 -18.42 0.89 -22.29
CA PRO A 239 -18.40 0.09 -23.52
C PRO A 239 -17.98 -1.37 -23.25
N ASP A 240 -17.11 -1.60 -22.26
CA ASP A 240 -16.53 -2.93 -22.01
C ASP A 240 -17.52 -3.94 -21.42
N CYS A 241 -18.36 -3.50 -20.47
CA CYS A 241 -19.33 -4.39 -19.79
C CYS A 241 -20.80 -3.99 -20.05
N GLY A 242 -21.03 -2.92 -20.79
CA GLY A 242 -22.37 -2.40 -21.10
C GLY A 242 -23.12 -1.80 -19.90
N GLN A 243 -22.49 -1.64 -18.73
CA GLN A 243 -23.12 -1.10 -17.53
C GLN A 243 -23.56 0.36 -17.75
N ILE A 244 -24.83 0.66 -17.45
CA ILE A 244 -25.41 2.01 -17.58
C ILE A 244 -25.49 2.68 -16.19
N TYR A 245 -25.15 3.96 -16.13
CA TYR A 245 -25.22 4.82 -14.95
C TYR A 245 -26.02 6.08 -15.26
N TRP A 246 -26.74 6.62 -14.28
CA TRP A 246 -27.50 7.88 -14.40
C TRP A 246 -27.64 8.55 -13.03
N GLN A 247 -27.96 9.85 -13.03
CA GLN A 247 -28.18 10.61 -11.78
C GLN A 247 -29.55 10.32 -11.16
N GLY A 248 -29.79 9.08 -10.72
CA GLY A 248 -31.02 8.64 -10.06
C GLY A 248 -31.12 9.02 -8.57
N SER A 249 -32.09 8.46 -7.84
CA SER A 249 -32.18 8.57 -6.37
C SER A 249 -30.90 8.10 -5.66
N HIS A 250 -30.20 7.11 -6.24
CA HIS A 250 -28.89 6.65 -5.75
C HIS A 250 -27.77 7.70 -5.90
N SER A 251 -27.94 8.70 -6.76
CA SER A 251 -26.92 9.71 -7.04
C SER A 251 -26.63 10.64 -5.86
N LEU A 252 -27.61 10.90 -5.00
CA LEU A 252 -27.40 11.69 -3.78
C LEU A 252 -26.40 11.02 -2.84
N ARG A 253 -26.55 9.70 -2.63
CA ARG A 253 -25.62 8.91 -1.81
C ARG A 253 -24.21 8.89 -2.41
N VAL A 254 -24.11 8.75 -3.73
CA VAL A 254 -22.84 8.78 -4.45
C VAL A 254 -22.17 10.17 -4.37
N LYS A 255 -22.92 11.25 -4.58
CA LYS A 255 -22.43 12.63 -4.44
C LYS A 255 -21.94 12.90 -3.02
N HIS A 256 -22.69 12.46 -2.00
CA HIS A 256 -22.27 12.57 -0.61
C HIS A 256 -20.97 11.80 -0.34
N LEU A 257 -20.85 10.58 -0.87
CA LEU A 257 -19.66 9.75 -0.72
C LEU A 257 -18.43 10.38 -1.41
N ILE A 258 -18.60 10.92 -2.62
CA ILE A 258 -17.54 11.66 -3.32
C ILE A 258 -17.12 12.86 -2.47
N LYS A 259 -18.07 13.67 -1.98
CA LYS A 259 -17.79 14.82 -1.10
C LYS A 259 -17.06 14.39 0.18
N GLU A 260 -17.47 13.27 0.79
CA GLU A 260 -16.82 12.70 1.97
C GLU A 260 -15.34 12.36 1.70
N PHE A 261 -15.04 11.79 0.53
CA PHE A 261 -13.68 11.41 0.15
C PHE A 261 -12.83 12.58 -0.37
N SER A 262 -13.45 13.59 -0.97
CA SER A 262 -12.76 14.79 -1.45
C SER A 262 -12.20 15.67 -0.33
N ARG A 263 -12.80 15.65 0.86
CA ARG A 263 -12.32 16.42 2.01
C ARG A 263 -10.92 15.99 2.44
N ASN A 264 -10.05 16.95 2.70
CA ASN A 264 -8.68 16.73 3.17
C ASN A 264 -8.57 17.13 4.65
N PRO A 265 -8.61 16.17 5.59
CA PRO A 265 -8.58 16.48 7.02
C PRO A 265 -7.36 17.30 7.44
N LEU A 266 -6.21 17.10 6.78
CA LEU A 266 -4.95 17.78 7.10
C LEU A 266 -4.92 19.25 6.67
N ALA A 267 -5.65 19.60 5.61
CA ALA A 267 -5.79 20.99 5.16
C ALA A 267 -6.84 21.73 6.00
N ASP A 268 -7.95 21.05 6.32
CA ASP A 268 -9.06 21.62 7.09
C ASP A 268 -8.64 21.98 8.54
N SER A 269 -7.67 21.26 9.13
CA SER A 269 -7.11 21.57 10.46
C SER A 269 -6.11 22.73 10.47
N GLN A 270 -5.52 23.09 9.32
CA GLN A 270 -4.60 24.24 9.23
C GLN A 270 -5.35 25.57 9.03
N THR A 271 -6.55 25.53 8.43
CA THR A 271 -7.38 26.73 8.26
C THR A 271 -8.02 27.18 9.59
N ALA A 272 -8.36 26.21 10.47
CA ALA A 272 -8.94 26.49 11.77
C ALA A 272 -7.97 27.07 12.82
N GLN A 273 -6.66 27.13 12.54
CA GLN A 273 -5.64 27.71 13.43
C GLN A 273 -5.14 29.09 12.98
N LEU A 274 -5.70 29.64 11.89
CA LEU A 274 -5.36 30.96 11.36
C LEU A 274 -6.52 31.97 11.51
N GLU A 275 -7.63 31.55 12.12
CA GLU A 275 -8.83 32.37 12.36
C GLU A 275 -9.10 32.66 13.86
N ASP A 276 -8.18 32.29 14.75
CA ASP A 276 -8.20 32.64 16.19
C ASP A 276 -7.04 33.59 16.55
#